data_AF-A0A175R778-F1
#
_entry.id   AF-A0A175R778-F1
#
_cell.length_a   1.000
_cell.length_b   1.000
_cell.length_c   1.000
_cell.angle_alpha   90.00
_cell.angle_beta   90.00
_cell.angle_gamma   90.00
#
_symmetry.space_group_name_H-M   'P 1'
#
loop_
_entity.id
_entity.type
_entity.pdbx_description
1 polymer ?
#
loop_
_entity_poly.entity_id
_entity_poly.type
_entity_poly.pdbx_seq_one_letter_code
_entity_poly.pdbx_strand_id
1 'polypeptide(L)'
;MIETMLDDERRLLAQSLRSESELVRSVMQNSTAEALSEMKSFSAFLKQEEAKAANLIQARTTAAQDGLRATFSSLNEEASHGITRLLSHARMTAIVSVTILLSAAAILFGMTWWAHTDLTRTQDQLVTSRSALSELQRQTNRIEFWNTQKGKMMLLPKGTEQEFYTCENRLCLKLPEN
;
A
#
# COMPACT_ATOMS: atom_id res chain seq x y z
N MET A 1 58.98 -66.18 89.76
CA MET A 1 57.70 -65.70 90.34
C MET A 1 57.56 -64.17 90.28
N ILE A 2 58.65 -63.39 90.31
CA ILE A 2 58.60 -61.92 90.15
C ILE A 2 58.44 -61.50 88.67
N GLU A 3 59.08 -62.19 87.72
CA GLU A 3 58.93 -61.90 86.27
C GLU A 3 57.50 -62.04 85.76
N THR A 4 56.73 -63.01 86.27
CA THR A 4 55.36 -63.27 85.83
C THR A 4 54.38 -62.18 86.29
N MET A 5 54.64 -61.50 87.41
CA MET A 5 53.79 -60.39 87.87
C MET A 5 54.08 -59.09 87.12
N LEU A 6 55.33 -58.85 86.74
CA LEU A 6 55.71 -57.66 85.96
C LEU A 6 55.19 -57.72 84.52
N ASP A 7 55.08 -58.92 83.94
CA ASP A 7 54.48 -59.15 82.62
C ASP A 7 52.95 -58.89 82.66
N ASP A 8 52.28 -59.29 83.74
CA ASP A 8 50.84 -59.07 83.92
C ASP A 8 50.50 -57.58 84.09
N GLU A 9 51.31 -56.83 84.84
CA GLU A 9 51.15 -55.38 85.01
C GLU A 9 51.35 -54.63 83.68
N ARG A 10 52.32 -55.06 82.86
CA ARG A 10 52.52 -54.50 81.51
C ARG A 10 51.36 -54.81 80.58
N ARG A 11 50.73 -55.98 80.70
CA ARG A 11 49.55 -56.35 79.91
C ARG A 11 48.33 -55.52 80.29
N LEU A 12 48.11 -55.29 81.59
CA LEU A 12 47.03 -54.44 82.09
C LEU A 12 47.20 -52.99 81.64
N LEU A 13 48.42 -52.44 81.71
CA LEU A 13 48.71 -51.10 81.20
C LEU A 13 48.51 -51.00 79.67
N ALA A 14 48.95 -52.01 78.91
CA ALA A 14 48.73 -52.07 77.48
C ALA A 14 47.23 -52.17 77.11
N GLN A 15 46.44 -52.89 77.91
CA GLN A 15 45.01 -53.03 77.71
C GLN A 15 44.25 -51.73 78.05
N SER A 16 44.64 -51.04 79.13
CA SER A 16 44.11 -49.73 79.50
C SER A 16 44.37 -48.70 78.41
N LEU A 17 45.62 -48.59 77.94
CA LEU A 17 46.01 -47.67 76.87
C LEU A 17 45.26 -47.95 75.57
N ARG A 18 44.99 -49.23 75.24
CA ARG A 18 44.16 -49.56 74.08
C ARG A 18 42.72 -49.09 74.27
N SER A 19 42.13 -49.32 75.43
CA SER A 19 40.75 -48.89 75.72
C SER A 19 40.58 -47.37 75.66
N GLU A 20 41.55 -46.60 76.16
CA GLU A 20 41.55 -45.14 76.06
C GLU A 20 41.74 -44.70 74.60
N SER A 21 42.62 -45.36 73.85
CA SER A 21 42.81 -45.04 72.42
C SER A 21 41.56 -45.32 71.58
N GLU A 22 40.79 -46.37 71.93
CA GLU A 22 39.53 -46.71 71.26
C GLU A 22 38.42 -45.73 71.62
N LEU A 23 38.33 -45.33 72.90
CA LEU A 23 37.39 -44.32 73.35
C LEU A 23 37.65 -42.97 72.66
N VAL A 24 38.90 -42.50 72.65
CA VAL A 24 39.28 -41.25 71.96
C VAL A 24 38.97 -41.35 70.46
N ARG A 25 39.24 -42.49 69.82
CA ARG A 25 38.89 -42.70 68.40
C ARG A 25 37.38 -42.65 68.17
N SER A 26 36.57 -43.26 69.04
CA SER A 26 35.10 -43.23 68.91
C SER A 26 34.51 -41.83 69.13
N VAL A 27 35.03 -41.07 70.11
CA VAL A 27 34.59 -39.70 70.40
C VAL A 27 34.96 -38.78 69.24
N MET A 28 36.17 -38.92 68.70
CA MET A 28 36.62 -38.19 67.52
C MET A 28 35.77 -38.53 66.28
N GLN A 29 35.43 -39.81 66.06
CA GLN A 29 34.55 -40.23 64.96
C GLN A 29 33.13 -39.71 65.10
N ASN A 30 32.55 -39.71 66.30
CA ASN A 30 31.21 -39.17 66.51
C ASN A 30 31.18 -37.64 66.33
N SER A 31 32.16 -36.91 66.87
CA SER A 31 32.26 -35.46 66.70
C SER A 31 32.46 -35.05 65.23
N THR A 32 33.28 -35.78 64.49
CA THR A 32 33.47 -35.53 63.05
C THR A 32 32.23 -35.89 62.23
N ALA A 33 31.50 -36.95 62.59
CA ALA A 33 30.24 -37.30 61.95
C ALA A 33 29.15 -36.24 62.18
N GLU A 34 29.06 -35.70 63.39
CA GLU A 34 28.12 -34.64 63.75
C GLU A 34 28.42 -33.34 62.98
N ALA A 35 29.69 -32.91 62.96
CA ALA A 35 30.12 -31.74 62.17
C ALA A 35 29.88 -31.91 60.67
N LEU A 36 30.09 -33.12 60.12
CA LEU A 36 29.84 -33.40 58.71
C LEU A 36 28.33 -33.41 58.37
N SER A 37 27.49 -33.82 59.32
CA SER A 37 26.04 -33.78 59.19
C SER A 37 25.48 -32.36 59.19
N GLU A 38 26.01 -31.47 60.04
CA GLU A 38 25.67 -30.05 60.07
C GLU A 38 26.13 -29.33 58.81
N MET A 39 27.34 -29.61 58.33
CA MET A 39 27.84 -29.04 57.08
C MET A 39 26.97 -29.46 55.89
N LYS A 40 26.46 -30.70 55.90
CA LYS A 40 25.56 -31.21 54.85
C LYS A 40 24.19 -30.54 54.91
N SER A 41 23.60 -30.35 56.08
CA SER A 41 22.31 -29.66 56.22
C SER A 41 22.41 -28.17 55.86
N PHE A 42 23.51 -27.51 56.25
CA PHE A 42 23.79 -26.13 55.87
C PHE A 42 23.98 -25.98 54.35
N SER A 43 24.72 -26.90 53.71
CA SER A 43 24.89 -26.89 52.25
C SER A 43 23.56 -27.11 51.50
N ALA A 44 22.66 -27.92 52.06
CA ALA A 44 21.32 -28.13 51.51
C ALA A 44 20.44 -26.88 51.65
N PHE A 45 20.55 -26.17 52.78
CA PHE A 45 19.87 -24.90 53.00
C PHE A 45 20.35 -23.82 52.02
N LEU A 46 21.67 -23.69 51.82
CA LEU A 46 22.23 -22.76 50.85
C LEU A 46 21.74 -23.04 49.42
N LYS A 47 21.75 -24.31 48.99
CA LYS A 47 21.19 -24.68 47.68
C LYS A 47 19.72 -24.34 47.55
N GLN A 48 18.94 -24.47 48.63
CA GLN A 48 17.53 -24.10 48.62
C GLN A 48 17.32 -22.58 48.54
N GLU A 49 18.15 -21.79 49.23
CA GLU A 49 18.13 -20.33 49.10
C GLU A 49 18.56 -19.88 47.70
N GLU A 50 19.63 -20.45 47.15
CA GLU A 50 20.08 -20.17 45.78
C GLU A 50 18.97 -20.47 44.76
N ALA A 51 18.28 -21.60 44.91
CA ALA A 51 17.14 -21.95 44.05
C ALA A 51 15.97 -20.96 44.20
N LYS A 52 15.67 -20.50 45.42
CA LYS A 52 14.63 -19.47 45.64
C LYS A 52 15.02 -18.13 45.02
N ALA A 53 16.26 -17.71 45.18
CA ALA A 53 16.78 -16.47 44.60
C ALA A 53 16.75 -16.54 43.06
N ALA A 54 17.19 -17.66 42.48
CA ALA A 54 17.13 -17.90 41.04
C ALA A 54 15.68 -17.84 40.51
N ASN A 55 14.74 -18.49 41.19
CA ASN A 55 13.33 -18.46 40.81
C ASN A 55 12.73 -17.05 40.88
N LEU A 56 13.09 -16.24 41.89
CA LEU A 56 12.62 -14.86 41.99
C LEU A 56 13.19 -13.97 40.87
N ILE A 57 14.46 -14.15 40.50
CA ILE A 57 15.08 -13.44 39.38
C ILE A 57 14.43 -13.87 38.07
N GLN A 58 14.21 -15.18 37.88
CA GLN A 58 13.55 -15.70 36.70
C GLN A 58 12.12 -15.18 36.57
N ALA A 59 11.34 -15.19 37.65
CA ALA A 59 9.97 -14.66 37.66
C ALA A 59 9.92 -13.16 37.33
N ARG A 60 10.87 -12.36 37.84
CA ARG A 60 10.93 -10.92 37.51
C ARG A 60 11.36 -10.68 36.06
N THR A 61 12.30 -11.45 35.55
CA THR A 61 12.78 -11.31 34.17
C THR A 61 11.71 -11.75 33.16
N THR A 62 10.96 -12.82 33.43
CA THR A 62 9.82 -13.23 32.59
C THR A 62 8.70 -12.19 32.64
N ALA A 63 8.36 -11.67 33.82
CA ALA A 63 7.35 -10.61 33.93
C ALA A 63 7.76 -9.33 33.17
N ALA A 64 9.05 -8.96 33.22
CA ALA A 64 9.56 -7.85 32.43
C ALA A 64 9.48 -8.12 30.92
N GLN A 65 9.86 -9.32 30.47
CA GLN A 65 9.74 -9.73 29.07
C GLN A 65 8.29 -9.73 28.57
N ASP A 66 7.35 -10.20 29.38
CA ASP A 66 5.93 -10.21 29.03
C ASP A 66 5.36 -8.78 28.96
N GLY A 67 5.77 -7.89 29.88
CA GLY A 67 5.42 -6.47 29.81
C GLY A 67 5.99 -5.77 28.57
N LEU A 68 7.23 -6.07 28.20
CA LEU A 68 7.85 -5.60 26.96
C LEU A 68 7.10 -6.13 25.73
N ARG A 69 6.78 -7.43 25.68
CA ARG A 69 6.01 -8.03 24.59
C ARG A 69 4.62 -7.39 24.45
N ALA A 70 3.92 -7.16 25.55
CA ALA A 70 2.61 -6.50 25.55
C ALA A 70 2.70 -5.08 24.96
N THR A 71 3.74 -4.33 25.33
CA THR A 71 4.00 -2.97 24.81
C THR A 71 4.34 -2.99 23.31
N PHE A 72 5.15 -3.96 22.87
CA PHE A 72 5.45 -4.13 21.45
C PHE A 72 4.20 -4.54 20.67
N SER A 73 3.35 -5.43 21.19
CA SER A 73 2.11 -5.81 20.52
C SER A 73 1.15 -4.63 20.40
N SER A 74 1.01 -3.79 21.43
CA SER A 74 0.12 -2.61 21.36
C SER A 74 0.63 -1.57 20.36
N LEU A 75 1.94 -1.31 20.35
CA LEU A 75 2.57 -0.41 19.36
C LEU A 75 2.42 -0.95 17.94
N ASN A 76 2.57 -2.27 17.75
CA ASN A 76 2.45 -2.90 16.45
C ASN A 76 0.99 -2.90 15.96
N GLU A 77 0.03 -3.11 16.85
CA GLU A 77 -1.41 -3.04 16.56
C GLU A 77 -1.80 -1.61 16.16
N GLU A 78 -1.37 -0.61 16.90
CA GLU A 78 -1.62 0.81 16.59
C GLU A 78 -0.97 1.24 15.26
N ALA A 79 0.28 0.81 15.00
CA ALA A 79 0.95 1.02 13.72
C ALA A 79 0.22 0.33 12.56
N SER A 80 -0.26 -0.90 12.75
CA SER A 80 -0.99 -1.66 11.73
C SER A 80 -2.33 -0.98 11.36
N HIS A 81 -3.03 -0.41 12.34
CA HIS A 81 -4.24 0.37 12.11
C HIS A 81 -3.96 1.68 11.36
N GLY A 82 -2.83 2.35 11.64
CA GLY A 82 -2.40 3.51 10.88
C GLY A 82 -2.08 3.19 9.42
N ILE A 83 -1.31 2.12 9.19
CA ILE A 83 -0.89 1.68 7.85
C ILE A 83 -2.11 1.27 7.00
N THR A 84 -3.04 0.51 7.56
CA THR A 84 -4.24 0.08 6.84
C THR A 84 -5.16 1.24 6.42
N ARG A 85 -5.30 2.28 7.27
CA ARG A 85 -6.05 3.49 6.92
C ARG A 85 -5.36 4.32 5.83
N LEU A 86 -4.03 4.42 5.86
CA LEU A 86 -3.27 5.11 4.81
C LEU A 86 -3.36 4.36 3.47
N LEU A 87 -3.25 3.03 3.49
CA LEU A 87 -3.41 2.21 2.28
C LEU A 87 -4.83 2.29 1.70
N SER A 88 -5.87 2.32 2.54
CA SER A 88 -7.25 2.42 2.06
C SER A 88 -7.51 3.78 1.40
N HIS A 89 -7.01 4.87 1.98
CA HIS A 89 -7.11 6.20 1.39
C HIS A 89 -6.33 6.30 0.09
N ALA A 90 -5.09 5.80 0.05
CA ALA A 90 -4.26 5.80 -1.15
C ALA A 90 -4.92 5.00 -2.29
N ARG A 91 -5.57 3.87 -1.97
CA ARG A 91 -6.30 3.08 -2.97
C ARG A 91 -7.54 3.83 -3.48
N MET A 92 -8.30 4.47 -2.61
CA MET A 92 -9.48 5.24 -3.00
C MET A 92 -9.11 6.45 -3.87
N THR A 93 -8.07 7.20 -3.50
CA THR A 93 -7.63 8.36 -4.28
C THR A 93 -7.09 7.94 -5.65
N ALA A 94 -6.36 6.82 -5.73
CA ALA A 94 -5.91 6.27 -7.01
C ALA A 94 -7.07 5.83 -7.91
N ILE A 95 -8.10 5.19 -7.35
CA ILE A 95 -9.29 4.80 -8.14
C ILE A 95 -10.00 6.04 -8.67
N VAL A 96 -10.21 7.05 -7.81
CA VAL A 96 -10.89 8.30 -8.19
C VAL A 96 -10.10 9.08 -9.24
N SER A 97 -8.78 9.15 -9.13
CA SER A 97 -7.97 9.86 -10.12
C SER A 97 -8.00 9.16 -11.48
N VAL A 98 -7.93 7.82 -11.50
CA VAL A 98 -8.00 7.04 -12.73
C VAL A 98 -9.38 7.16 -13.39
N THR A 99 -10.48 7.11 -12.62
CA THR A 99 -11.83 7.28 -13.19
C THR A 99 -12.06 8.69 -13.73
N ILE A 100 -11.53 9.73 -13.10
CA ILE A 100 -11.58 11.10 -13.62
C ILE A 100 -10.80 11.22 -14.94
N LEU A 101 -9.61 10.62 -15.02
CA LEU A 101 -8.81 10.64 -16.25
C LEU A 101 -9.51 9.89 -17.39
N LEU A 102 -10.09 8.72 -17.10
CA LEU A 102 -10.85 7.93 -18.07
C LEU A 102 -12.11 8.67 -18.54
N SER A 103 -12.85 9.30 -17.64
CA SER A 103 -14.05 10.06 -18.02
C SER A 103 -13.70 11.30 -18.83
N ALA A 104 -12.65 12.04 -18.45
CA ALA A 104 -12.15 13.16 -19.22
C ALA A 104 -11.71 12.74 -20.63
N ALA A 105 -10.95 11.64 -20.75
CA ALA A 105 -10.55 11.09 -22.03
C ALA A 105 -11.77 10.68 -22.88
N ALA A 106 -12.75 9.99 -22.29
CA ALA A 106 -13.97 9.58 -22.98
C ALA A 106 -14.78 10.79 -23.48
N ILE A 107 -14.90 11.84 -22.67
CA ILE A 107 -15.57 13.08 -23.06
C ILE A 107 -14.85 13.75 -24.24
N LEU A 108 -13.51 13.85 -24.18
CA LEU A 108 -12.72 14.43 -25.25
C LEU A 108 -12.91 13.65 -26.56
N PHE A 109 -12.78 12.32 -26.52
CA PHE A 109 -13.02 11.48 -27.70
C PHE A 109 -14.44 11.61 -28.24
N GLY A 110 -15.45 11.65 -27.35
CA GLY A 110 -16.85 11.84 -27.74
C GLY A 110 -17.08 13.19 -28.44
N MET A 111 -16.52 14.27 -27.88
CA MET A 111 -16.59 15.61 -28.49
C MET A 111 -15.88 15.67 -29.84
N THR A 112 -14.68 15.10 -29.94
CA THR A 112 -13.92 15.06 -31.20
C THR A 112 -14.66 14.28 -32.27
N TRP A 113 -15.25 13.13 -31.91
CA TRP A 113 -16.07 12.33 -32.82
C TRP A 113 -17.28 13.11 -33.32
N TRP A 114 -18.01 13.76 -32.41
CA TRP A 114 -19.17 14.60 -32.76
C TRP A 114 -18.79 15.74 -33.69
N ALA A 115 -17.73 16.48 -33.37
CA ALA A 115 -17.22 17.56 -34.20
C ALA A 115 -16.81 17.07 -35.60
N HIS A 116 -16.19 15.89 -35.69
CA HIS A 116 -15.83 15.29 -36.97
C HIS A 116 -17.08 14.97 -37.80
N THR A 117 -18.09 14.32 -37.21
CA THR A 117 -19.33 13.98 -37.91
C THR A 117 -20.08 15.21 -38.42
N ASP A 118 -20.10 16.29 -37.65
CA ASP A 118 -20.76 17.54 -38.05
C ASP A 118 -20.02 18.25 -39.19
N LEU A 119 -18.68 18.30 -39.12
CA LEU A 119 -17.85 18.82 -40.20
C LEU A 119 -17.99 18.01 -41.49
N THR A 120 -18.05 16.68 -41.42
CA THR A 120 -18.27 15.86 -42.62
C THR A 120 -19.64 16.11 -43.23
N ARG A 121 -20.67 16.25 -42.39
CA ARG A 121 -22.05 16.49 -42.86
C ARG A 121 -22.19 17.86 -43.52
N THR A 122 -21.55 18.89 -42.95
CA THR A 122 -21.56 20.24 -43.55
C THR A 122 -20.77 20.29 -44.86
N GLN A 123 -19.65 19.57 -44.96
CA GLN A 123 -18.93 19.43 -46.23
C GLN A 123 -19.78 18.75 -47.32
N ASP A 124 -20.50 17.67 -46.99
CA ASP A 124 -21.38 17.00 -47.94
C ASP A 124 -22.51 17.93 -48.41
N GLN A 125 -23.10 18.72 -47.51
CA GLN A 125 -24.09 19.74 -47.87
C GLN A 125 -23.52 20.83 -48.77
N LEU A 126 -22.27 21.25 -48.55
CA LEU A 126 -21.57 22.22 -49.41
C LEU A 126 -21.27 21.63 -50.80
N VAL A 127 -20.86 20.36 -50.88
CA VAL A 127 -20.64 19.67 -52.16
C VAL A 127 -21.97 19.48 -52.92
N THR A 128 -23.02 19.11 -52.21
CA THR A 128 -24.36 18.91 -52.80
C THR A 128 -24.96 20.23 -53.27
N SER A 129 -24.84 21.30 -52.49
CA SER A 129 -25.29 22.64 -52.91
C SER A 129 -24.47 23.18 -54.08
N ARG A 130 -23.15 22.95 -54.10
CA ARG A 130 -22.28 23.37 -55.22
C ARG A 130 -22.58 22.61 -56.50
N SER A 131 -22.89 21.32 -56.42
CA SER A 131 -23.32 20.51 -57.58
C SER A 131 -24.72 20.88 -58.06
N ALA A 132 -25.65 21.17 -57.15
CA ALA A 132 -26.95 21.71 -57.53
C ALA A 132 -26.82 23.09 -58.20
N LEU A 133 -25.92 23.95 -57.70
CA LEU A 133 -25.64 25.25 -58.32
C LEU A 133 -25.02 25.11 -59.71
N SER A 134 -24.09 24.18 -59.89
CA SER A 134 -23.45 23.95 -61.18
C SER A 134 -24.41 23.35 -62.21
N GLU A 135 -25.31 22.48 -61.77
CA GLU A 135 -26.36 21.92 -62.62
C GLU A 135 -27.40 22.97 -63.00
N LEU A 136 -27.86 23.79 -62.04
CA LEU A 136 -28.71 24.94 -62.32
C LEU A 136 -28.03 25.91 -63.29
N GLN A 137 -26.74 26.18 -63.12
CA GLN A 137 -25.97 27.06 -64.00
C GLN A 137 -25.82 26.49 -65.42
N ARG A 138 -25.77 25.16 -65.57
CA ARG A 138 -25.80 24.48 -66.88
C ARG A 138 -27.17 24.56 -67.53
N GLN A 139 -28.24 24.27 -66.79
CA GLN A 139 -29.61 24.31 -67.30
C GLN A 139 -30.06 25.74 -67.65
N THR A 140 -29.61 26.73 -66.89
CA THR A 140 -29.89 28.16 -67.15
C THR A 140 -28.88 28.82 -68.10
N ASN A 141 -27.96 28.06 -68.71
CA ASN A 141 -26.96 28.58 -69.66
C ASN A 141 -26.24 29.86 -69.16
N ARG A 142 -25.90 29.90 -67.86
CA ARG A 142 -25.29 31.05 -67.16
C ARG A 142 -26.06 32.37 -67.26
N ILE A 143 -27.35 32.35 -66.95
CA ILE A 143 -28.08 33.59 -66.70
C ILE A 143 -27.44 34.34 -65.52
N GLU A 144 -26.87 35.50 -65.78
CA GLU A 144 -26.29 36.40 -64.77
C GLU A 144 -27.32 37.49 -64.43
N PHE A 145 -27.53 37.74 -63.13
CA PHE A 145 -28.42 38.79 -62.67
C PHE A 145 -27.60 40.01 -62.24
N TRP A 146 -27.80 41.13 -62.92
CA TRP A 146 -27.14 42.40 -62.62
C TRP A 146 -28.12 43.34 -61.93
N ASN A 147 -27.68 43.95 -60.83
CA ASN A 147 -28.50 44.94 -60.14
C ASN A 147 -28.03 46.33 -60.57
N THR A 148 -28.86 47.06 -61.30
CA THR A 148 -28.56 48.42 -61.77
C THR A 148 -29.46 49.43 -61.06
N GLN A 149 -29.17 50.72 -61.19
CA GLN A 149 -30.02 51.79 -60.62
C GLN A 149 -31.46 51.82 -61.20
N LYS A 150 -31.77 51.01 -62.22
CA LYS A 150 -33.10 50.89 -62.84
C LYS A 150 -33.82 49.57 -62.50
N GLY A 151 -33.30 48.80 -61.54
CA GLY A 151 -33.83 47.51 -61.09
C GLY A 151 -32.94 46.31 -61.42
N LYS A 152 -33.40 45.11 -61.04
CA LYS A 152 -32.74 43.83 -61.30
C LYS A 152 -32.90 43.43 -62.77
N MET A 153 -31.80 43.20 -63.45
CA MET A 153 -31.75 42.83 -64.87
C MET A 153 -31.20 41.41 -65.03
N MET A 154 -31.75 40.67 -65.99
CA MET A 154 -31.34 39.30 -66.34
C MET A 154 -30.59 39.33 -67.67
N LEU A 155 -29.35 38.86 -67.70
CA LEU A 155 -28.61 38.66 -68.95
C LEU A 155 -29.00 37.31 -69.56
N LEU A 156 -29.43 37.33 -70.82
CA LEU A 156 -29.79 36.11 -71.54
C LEU A 156 -28.64 35.63 -72.44
N PRO A 157 -28.53 34.31 -72.67
CA PRO A 157 -27.56 33.76 -73.60
C PRO A 157 -27.81 34.24 -75.03
N LYS A 158 -26.73 34.27 -75.83
CA LYS A 158 -26.77 34.69 -77.24
C LYS A 158 -27.65 33.74 -78.05
N GLY A 159 -28.63 34.29 -78.78
CA GLY A 159 -29.53 33.53 -79.66
C GLY A 159 -31.00 33.48 -79.23
N THR A 160 -31.39 34.25 -78.22
CA THR A 160 -32.81 34.41 -77.87
C THR A 160 -33.42 35.49 -78.78
N GLU A 161 -34.63 35.31 -79.31
CA GLU A 161 -35.31 36.25 -80.25
C GLU A 161 -36.55 36.89 -79.60
N GLN A 162 -36.37 37.88 -78.74
CA GLN A 162 -37.46 38.75 -78.22
C GLN A 162 -36.99 40.21 -78.15
N GLU A 163 -37.87 41.18 -77.93
CA GLU A 163 -37.52 42.60 -77.90
C GLU A 163 -36.57 42.92 -76.72
N PHE A 164 -35.26 42.99 -76.99
CA PHE A 164 -34.23 43.15 -75.95
C PHE A 164 -33.84 44.61 -75.71
N TYR A 165 -33.54 44.91 -74.44
CA TYR A 165 -32.75 46.08 -74.07
C TYR A 165 -31.26 45.74 -74.11
N THR A 166 -30.43 46.61 -74.66
CA THR A 166 -28.97 46.44 -74.65
C THR A 166 -28.38 47.09 -73.39
N CYS A 167 -27.77 46.29 -72.51
CA CYS A 167 -26.95 46.80 -71.41
C CYS A 167 -25.49 46.43 -71.68
N GLU A 168 -24.59 47.41 -71.68
CA GLU A 168 -23.12 47.23 -71.81
C GLU A 168 -22.72 46.14 -72.81
N ASN A 169 -23.19 46.24 -74.06
CA ASN A 169 -22.93 45.30 -75.16
C ASN A 169 -23.53 43.88 -75.03
N ARG A 170 -24.51 43.63 -74.14
CA ARG A 170 -25.24 42.35 -74.05
C ARG A 170 -26.76 42.53 -73.97
N LEU A 171 -27.50 41.55 -74.49
CA LEU A 171 -28.97 41.52 -74.50
C LEU A 171 -29.49 41.23 -73.08
N CYS A 172 -30.34 42.12 -72.57
CA CYS A 172 -30.88 42.05 -71.22
C CYS A 172 -32.40 42.16 -71.23
N LEU A 173 -33.05 41.46 -70.31
CA LEU A 173 -34.46 41.63 -70.00
C LEU A 173 -34.62 42.30 -68.63
N LYS A 174 -35.46 43.32 -68.57
CA LYS A 174 -35.85 43.97 -67.32
C LYS A 174 -36.85 43.06 -66.62
N LEU A 175 -36.54 42.59 -65.41
CA LEU A 175 -37.55 41.89 -64.62
C LEU A 175 -38.61 42.90 -64.13
N PRO A 176 -39.90 42.58 -64.17
CA PRO A 176 -40.91 43.38 -63.50
C PRO A 176 -40.63 43.40 -61.99
N GLU A 177 -40.61 44.59 -61.40
CA GLU A 177 -40.55 44.76 -59.94
C GLU A 177 -41.85 44.20 -59.35
N ASN A 178 -41.73 43.20 -58.49
CA ASN A 178 -42.81 42.68 -57.67
C ASN A 178 -42.51 43.03 -56.21
#